data_AF-A0A839I0J8-F1
#
_entry.id   AF-A0A839I0J8-F1
#
_cell.length_a   1.000
_cell.length_b   1.000
_cell.length_c   1.000
_cell.angle_alpha   90.00
_cell.angle_beta   90.00
_cell.angle_gamma   90.00
#
_symmetry.space_group_name_H-M   'P 1'
#
loop_
_entity.id
_entity.type
_entity.pdbx_description
1 polymer ?
#
loop_
_entity_poly.entity_id
_entity_poly.type
_entity_poly.pdbx_seq_one_letter_code
_entity_poly.pdbx_strand_id
1 'polypeptide(L)'
;MMFLSSTRPSRSQGSALILTVFILVVVAFLALMMMKNQLKVSTHTVTAVMGTRTNMAAQSAIQMDISAFYMSNAGSCFTAQKAPVTYNFKGDGLSQCRATVTCSTNGTLDSGIVVHQLESTAQCKFGSTTLQRIIEVGIRDAN
;
A
#
# COMPACT_ATOMS: atom_id res chain seq x y z
N MET A 1 -34.31 -64.19 24.78
CA MET A 1 -33.12 -64.18 25.65
C MET A 1 -31.91 -63.98 24.76
N MET A 2 -31.24 -62.82 24.77
CA MET A 2 -29.79 -62.70 24.50
C MET A 2 -29.33 -61.25 24.74
N PHE A 3 -28.09 -61.14 25.20
CA PHE A 3 -27.62 -60.15 26.15
C PHE A 3 -27.19 -58.82 25.52
N LEU A 4 -27.69 -57.71 26.07
CA LEU A 4 -27.11 -56.38 25.86
C LEU A 4 -25.74 -56.35 26.57
N SER A 5 -24.67 -56.42 25.78
CA SER A 5 -23.30 -56.27 26.29
C SER A 5 -23.05 -54.81 26.69
N SER A 6 -23.29 -54.51 27.97
CA SER A 6 -22.89 -53.24 28.59
C SER A 6 -21.37 -53.24 28.76
N THR A 7 -20.65 -52.62 27.84
CA THR A 7 -19.23 -52.28 28.02
C THR A 7 -19.12 -51.28 29.17
N ARG A 8 -18.79 -51.76 30.37
CA ARG A 8 -18.41 -50.91 31.49
C ARG A 8 -17.10 -50.20 31.12
N PRO A 9 -17.03 -48.87 31.08
CA PRO A 9 -15.78 -48.19 30.82
C PRO A 9 -14.81 -48.52 31.96
N SER A 10 -13.65 -49.09 31.61
CA SER A 10 -12.56 -49.32 32.55
C SER A 10 -12.21 -47.99 33.21
N ARG A 11 -12.21 -47.99 34.55
CA ARG A 11 -11.86 -46.84 35.39
C ARG A 11 -10.45 -46.37 35.01
N SER A 12 -10.37 -45.34 34.16
CA SER A 12 -9.12 -44.77 33.65
C SER A 12 -8.34 -44.18 34.81
N GLN A 13 -7.39 -44.95 35.35
CA GLN A 13 -6.50 -44.50 36.41
C GLN A 13 -5.55 -43.44 35.85
N GLY A 14 -5.69 -42.19 36.31
CA GLY A 14 -4.67 -41.14 36.33
C GLY A 14 -4.24 -40.48 35.00
N SER A 15 -3.99 -41.24 33.93
CA SER A 15 -3.32 -40.72 32.72
C SER A 15 -4.23 -39.92 31.79
N ALA A 16 -5.54 -40.22 31.76
CA ALA A 16 -6.50 -39.51 30.93
C ALA A 16 -6.66 -38.03 31.35
N LEU A 17 -6.62 -37.75 32.66
CA LEU A 17 -6.72 -36.38 33.18
C LEU A 17 -5.51 -35.54 32.74
N ILE A 18 -4.30 -36.10 32.83
CA ILE A 18 -3.06 -35.40 32.46
C ILE A 18 -3.08 -35.04 30.96
N LEU A 19 -3.50 -35.98 30.11
CA LEU A 19 -3.61 -35.76 28.67
C LEU A 19 -4.64 -34.66 28.34
N THR A 20 -5.80 -34.65 29.00
CA THR A 20 -6.81 -33.60 28.77
C THR A 20 -6.32 -32.22 29.19
N VAL A 21 -5.63 -32.10 30.32
CA VAL A 21 -5.09 -30.81 30.79
C VAL A 21 -4.04 -30.29 29.82
N PHE A 22 -3.15 -31.15 29.32
CA PHE A 22 -2.15 -30.75 28.32
C PHE A 22 -2.79 -30.21 27.04
N ILE A 23 -3.80 -30.90 26.50
CA ILE A 23 -4.51 -30.45 25.29
C ILE A 23 -5.22 -29.12 25.54
N LEU A 24 -5.90 -28.97 26.68
CA LEU A 24 -6.57 -27.71 27.04
C LEU A 24 -5.59 -26.54 27.12
N VAL A 25 -4.43 -26.75 27.72
CA VAL A 25 -3.38 -25.72 27.83
C VAL A 25 -2.85 -25.34 26.45
N VAL A 26 -2.54 -26.32 25.59
CA VAL A 26 -2.06 -26.05 24.21
C VAL A 26 -3.11 -25.30 23.39
N VAL A 27 -4.37 -25.73 23.41
CA VAL A 27 -5.46 -25.06 22.68
C VAL A 27 -5.70 -23.65 23.23
N ALA A 28 -5.59 -23.44 24.55
CA ALA A 28 -5.68 -22.11 25.15
C ALA A 28 -4.56 -21.19 24.68
N PHE A 29 -3.31 -21.67 24.64
CA PHE A 29 -2.18 -20.88 24.11
C PHE A 29 -2.37 -20.53 22.63
N LEU A 30 -2.83 -21.48 21.81
CA LEU A 30 -3.12 -21.23 20.39
C LEU A 30 -4.22 -20.18 20.21
N ALA A 31 -5.32 -20.28 20.97
CA ALA A 31 -6.41 -19.31 20.92
C ALA A 31 -5.94 -17.89 21.31
N LEU A 32 -5.12 -17.77 22.36
CA LEU A 32 -4.54 -16.49 22.78
C LEU A 32 -3.63 -15.89 21.71
N MET A 33 -2.78 -16.71 21.06
CA MET A 33 -1.92 -16.25 19.97
C MET A 33 -2.74 -15.73 18.78
N MET A 34 -3.80 -16.44 18.40
CA MET A 34 -4.70 -16.02 17.32
C MET A 34 -5.40 -14.70 17.64
N MET A 35 -5.90 -14.52 18.86
CA MET A 35 -6.55 -13.28 19.30
C MET A 35 -5.61 -12.06 19.20
N LYS A 36 -4.31 -12.21 19.49
CA LYS A 36 -3.34 -11.11 19.34
C LYS A 36 -3.09 -10.73 17.89
N ASN A 37 -3.29 -11.64 16.94
CA ASN A 37 -3.11 -11.36 15.52
C ASN A 37 -4.31 -10.59 14.94
N GLN A 38 -5.53 -10.89 15.41
CA GLN A 38 -6.75 -10.29 14.88
C GLN A 38 -6.85 -8.77 15.10
N LEU A 39 -6.32 -8.25 16.22
CA LEU A 39 -6.33 -6.80 16.50
C LEU A 39 -5.53 -5.96 15.48
N LYS A 40 -4.63 -6.57 14.72
CA LYS A 40 -3.82 -5.88 13.71
C LYS A 40 -4.51 -5.79 12.34
N VAL A 41 -5.57 -6.53 12.06
CA VAL A 41 -6.09 -6.63 10.69
C VAL A 41 -6.76 -5.33 10.21
N SER A 42 -7.48 -4.61 11.07
CA SER A 42 -8.27 -3.44 10.67
C SER A 42 -7.40 -2.25 10.22
N THR A 43 -6.27 -2.00 10.88
CA THR A 43 -5.36 -0.90 10.49
C THR A 43 -4.63 -1.19 9.18
N HIS A 44 -4.28 -2.47 8.95
CA HIS A 44 -3.61 -2.89 7.72
C HIS A 44 -4.46 -2.65 6.46
N THR A 45 -5.78 -2.88 6.53
CA THR A 45 -6.68 -2.68 5.37
C THR A 45 -6.79 -1.20 4.97
N VAL A 46 -6.94 -0.29 5.93
CA VAL A 46 -7.02 1.16 5.67
C VAL A 46 -5.71 1.69 5.10
N THR A 47 -4.57 1.29 5.67
CA THR A 47 -3.25 1.68 5.15
C THR A 47 -3.02 1.14 3.74
N ALA A 48 -3.47 -0.07 3.42
CA ALA A 48 -3.36 -0.63 2.08
C ALA A 48 -4.19 0.18 1.06
N VAL A 49 -5.46 0.48 1.36
CA VAL A 49 -6.34 1.29 0.50
C VAL A 49 -5.80 2.71 0.32
N MET A 50 -5.33 3.33 1.39
CA MET A 50 -4.72 4.65 1.29
C MET A 50 -3.40 4.62 0.52
N GLY A 51 -2.62 3.55 0.65
CA GLY A 51 -1.41 3.34 -0.13
C GLY A 51 -1.67 3.21 -1.63
N THR A 52 -2.75 2.51 -2.04
CA THR A 52 -3.13 2.43 -3.46
C THR A 52 -3.64 3.76 -3.99
N ARG A 53 -4.41 4.52 -3.19
CA ARG A 53 -4.84 5.88 -3.53
C ARG A 53 -3.67 6.84 -3.71
N THR A 54 -2.69 6.83 -2.81
CA THR A 54 -1.48 7.66 -2.96
C THR A 54 -0.68 7.27 -4.20
N ASN A 55 -0.57 5.97 -4.49
CA ASN A 55 0.12 5.51 -5.70
C ASN A 55 -0.61 5.94 -6.98
N MET A 56 -1.94 5.86 -6.99
CA MET A 56 -2.76 6.33 -8.10
C MET A 56 -2.63 7.84 -8.28
N ALA A 57 -2.64 8.62 -7.20
CA ALA A 57 -2.43 10.07 -7.25
C ALA A 57 -1.06 10.43 -7.88
N ALA A 58 0.02 9.73 -7.49
CA ALA A 58 1.34 9.94 -8.09
C ALA A 58 1.35 9.61 -9.59
N GLN A 59 0.76 8.47 -9.98
CA GLN A 59 0.66 8.05 -11.37
C GLN A 59 -0.19 9.00 -12.23
N SER A 60 -1.32 9.47 -11.70
CA SER A 60 -2.18 10.40 -12.42
C SER A 60 -1.48 11.75 -12.61
N ALA A 61 -0.79 12.26 -11.59
CA ALA A 61 -0.06 13.52 -11.69
C ALA A 61 1.08 13.46 -12.71
N ILE A 62 1.86 12.37 -12.73
CA ILE A 62 2.95 12.24 -13.70
C ILE A 62 2.40 12.08 -15.12
N GLN A 63 1.30 11.35 -15.32
CA GLN A 63 0.67 11.23 -16.63
C GLN A 63 0.10 12.56 -17.13
N MET A 64 -0.51 13.37 -16.25
CA MET A 64 -0.94 14.72 -16.59
C MET A 64 0.25 15.60 -17.00
N ASP A 65 1.36 15.55 -16.25
CA ASP A 65 2.55 16.35 -16.58
C ASP A 65 3.22 15.90 -17.88
N ILE A 66 3.33 14.58 -18.12
CA ILE A 66 3.81 14.01 -19.39
C ILE A 66 2.89 14.42 -20.55
N SER A 67 1.57 14.40 -20.36
CA SER A 67 0.63 14.83 -21.39
C SER A 67 0.77 16.31 -21.71
N ALA A 68 0.94 17.16 -20.69
CA ALA A 68 1.18 18.59 -20.85
C ALA A 68 2.50 18.86 -21.56
N PHE A 69 3.54 18.07 -21.25
CA PHE A 69 4.85 18.16 -21.89
C PHE A 69 4.74 17.92 -23.39
N TYR A 70 4.15 16.80 -23.81
CA TYR A 70 4.13 16.42 -25.23
C TYR A 70 3.03 17.12 -26.07
N MET A 71 1.90 17.50 -25.46
CA MET A 71 0.76 18.06 -26.22
C MET A 71 0.71 19.58 -26.22
N SER A 72 1.28 20.25 -25.21
CA SER A 72 1.06 21.68 -25.01
C SER A 72 2.34 22.44 -24.68
N ASN A 73 3.51 21.80 -24.71
CA ASN A 73 4.78 22.38 -24.26
C ASN A 73 4.62 23.08 -22.90
N ALA A 74 3.92 22.42 -21.99
CA ALA A 74 3.57 22.90 -20.66
C ALA A 74 3.92 21.86 -19.60
N GLY A 75 3.68 22.17 -18.33
CA GLY A 75 4.00 21.29 -17.21
C GLY A 75 5.33 21.62 -16.55
N SER A 76 5.79 20.75 -15.66
CA SER A 76 6.89 21.05 -14.74
C SER A 76 8.21 21.42 -15.43
N CYS A 77 8.53 20.79 -16.58
CA CYS A 77 9.75 21.07 -17.34
C CYS A 77 9.79 22.42 -18.06
N PHE A 78 8.63 23.07 -18.28
CA PHE A 78 8.50 24.33 -19.01
C PHE A 78 8.27 25.53 -18.10
N THR A 79 8.14 25.31 -16.79
CA THR A 79 8.04 26.39 -15.81
C THR A 79 9.38 27.13 -15.67
N ALA A 80 9.33 28.40 -15.29
CA ALA A 80 10.54 29.16 -14.94
C ALA A 80 11.31 28.41 -13.84
N GLN A 81 12.59 28.15 -14.09
CA GLN A 81 13.46 27.40 -13.18
C GLN A 81 13.02 25.94 -12.90
N LYS A 82 12.19 25.34 -13.76
CA LYS A 82 11.63 23.98 -13.56
C LYS A 82 10.98 23.82 -12.18
N ALA A 83 10.26 24.86 -11.76
CA ALA A 83 9.54 24.89 -10.50
C ALA A 83 8.54 23.71 -10.38
N PRO A 84 8.33 23.19 -9.16
CA PRO A 84 7.36 22.12 -8.92
C PRO A 84 5.94 22.51 -9.31
N VAL A 85 5.23 21.64 -10.04
CA VAL A 85 3.81 21.81 -10.38
C VAL A 85 2.96 20.93 -9.48
N THR A 86 1.96 21.53 -8.82
CA THR A 86 1.08 20.80 -7.90
C THR A 86 -0.28 20.52 -8.54
N TYR A 87 -0.65 19.25 -8.53
CA TYR A 87 -1.93 18.72 -8.98
C TYR A 87 -2.82 18.41 -7.78
N ASN A 88 -3.98 19.06 -7.74
CA ASN A 88 -5.03 18.81 -6.76
C ASN A 88 -6.14 17.99 -7.41
N PHE A 89 -6.52 16.88 -6.78
CA PHE A 89 -7.57 16.01 -7.30
C PHE A 89 -8.93 16.41 -6.74
N LYS A 90 -9.95 16.38 -7.59
CA LYS A 90 -11.36 16.59 -7.22
C LYS A 90 -12.11 15.26 -7.38
N GLY A 91 -13.09 15.02 -6.52
CA GLY A 91 -13.92 13.82 -6.55
C GLY A 91 -13.60 12.81 -5.43
N ASP A 92 -14.50 11.85 -5.26
CA ASP A 92 -14.41 10.85 -4.21
C ASP A 92 -13.20 9.95 -4.41
N GLY A 93 -12.41 9.78 -3.35
CA GLY A 93 -11.28 8.84 -3.32
C GLY A 93 -9.89 9.49 -3.40
N LEU A 94 -9.70 10.56 -4.17
CA LEU A 94 -8.43 11.31 -4.25
C LEU A 94 -8.50 12.72 -3.68
N SER A 95 -9.66 13.21 -3.23
CA SER A 95 -9.81 14.55 -2.65
C SER A 95 -8.89 14.83 -1.46
N GLN A 96 -8.52 13.79 -0.70
CA GLN A 96 -7.56 13.88 0.41
C GLN A 96 -6.08 13.75 -0.02
N CYS A 97 -5.81 13.71 -1.33
CA CYS A 97 -4.49 13.54 -1.93
C CYS A 97 -4.07 14.79 -2.70
N ARG A 98 -2.78 15.10 -2.62
CA ARG A 98 -2.12 16.12 -3.45
C ARG A 98 -0.86 15.53 -4.02
N ALA A 99 -0.54 15.87 -5.26
CA ALA A 99 0.67 15.40 -5.91
C ALA A 99 1.44 16.56 -6.51
N THR A 100 2.75 16.53 -6.41
CA THR A 100 3.64 17.55 -6.94
C THR A 100 4.64 16.89 -7.86
N VAL A 101 4.77 17.42 -9.07
CA VAL A 101 5.71 16.94 -10.08
C VAL A 101 6.84 17.95 -10.24
N THR A 102 8.08 17.47 -10.17
CA THR A 102 9.29 18.24 -10.44
C THR A 102 9.97 17.70 -11.69
N CYS A 103 10.71 18.57 -12.37
CA CYS A 103 11.49 18.21 -13.54
C CYS A 103 12.96 18.56 -13.34
N SER A 104 13.84 17.61 -13.65
CA SER A 104 15.29 17.82 -13.78
C SER A 104 15.74 17.43 -15.18
N THR A 105 16.84 18.01 -15.66
CA THR A 105 17.47 17.58 -16.92
C THR A 105 18.61 16.64 -16.57
N ASN A 106 18.56 15.40 -17.07
CA ASN A 106 19.58 14.39 -16.79
C ASN A 106 20.78 14.49 -17.75
N GLY A 107 20.55 15.02 -18.95
CA GLY A 107 21.61 15.24 -19.94
C GLY A 107 21.11 15.18 -21.37
N THR A 108 22.05 15.12 -22.30
CA THR A 108 21.81 14.96 -23.74
C THR A 108 22.40 13.63 -24.19
N LEU A 109 21.64 12.86 -24.97
CA LEU A 109 22.17 11.66 -25.62
C LEU A 109 23.15 12.03 -26.74
N ASP A 110 23.94 11.06 -27.18
CA ASP A 110 24.83 11.17 -28.35
C ASP A 110 24.08 11.59 -29.63
N SER A 111 22.78 11.28 -29.70
CA SER A 111 21.87 11.72 -30.76
C SER A 111 21.47 13.20 -30.68
N GLY A 112 21.95 13.96 -29.70
CA GLY A 112 21.59 15.36 -29.46
C GLY A 112 20.26 15.58 -28.71
N ILE A 113 19.51 14.51 -28.43
CA ILE A 113 18.20 14.58 -27.76
C ILE A 113 18.38 14.83 -26.26
N VAL A 114 17.71 15.84 -25.73
CA VAL A 114 17.70 16.15 -24.29
C VAL A 114 16.77 15.16 -23.56
N VAL A 115 17.21 14.67 -22.41
CA VAL A 115 16.42 13.82 -21.52
C VAL A 115 16.17 14.53 -20.21
N HIS A 116 14.89 14.53 -19.82
CA HIS A 116 14.42 15.02 -18.54
C HIS A 116 13.98 13.86 -17.65
N GLN A 117 14.13 14.03 -16.34
CA GLN A 117 13.56 13.16 -15.34
C GLN A 117 12.45 13.92 -14.63
N LEU A 118 11.27 13.32 -14.63
CA LEU A 118 10.12 13.78 -13.87
C LEU A 118 10.03 12.97 -12.58
N GLU A 119 9.82 13.65 -11.47
CA GLU A 119 9.54 13.02 -10.18
C GLU A 119 8.18 13.50 -9.68
N SER A 120 7.25 12.55 -9.51
CA SER A 120 5.91 12.79 -8.97
C SER A 120 5.81 12.31 -7.54
N THR A 121 5.74 13.26 -6.61
CA THR A 121 5.54 13.01 -5.19
C THR A 121 4.08 13.25 -4.81
N ALA A 122 3.36 12.18 -4.49
CA ALA A 122 2.00 12.26 -3.97
C ALA A 122 1.93 12.01 -2.48
N GLN A 123 1.09 12.80 -1.80
CA GLN A 123 0.80 12.71 -0.38
C GLN A 123 -0.71 12.65 -0.16
N CYS A 124 -1.17 11.65 0.59
CA CYS A 124 -2.56 11.52 1.00
C CYS A 124 -2.66 11.49 2.52
N LYS A 125 -3.53 12.33 3.08
CA LYS A 125 -3.75 12.42 4.53
C LYS A 125 -5.04 11.70 4.91
N PHE A 126 -5.00 10.91 5.99
CA PHE A 126 -6.16 10.29 6.61
C PHE A 126 -6.00 10.29 8.14
N GLY A 127 -6.93 10.94 8.84
CA GLY A 127 -6.77 11.18 10.28
C GLY A 127 -5.48 11.95 10.57
N SER A 128 -4.63 11.37 11.43
CA SER A 128 -3.30 11.90 11.79
C SER A 128 -2.14 11.34 10.96
N THR A 129 -2.41 10.38 10.06
CA THR A 129 -1.37 9.74 9.24
C THR A 129 -1.34 10.32 7.84
N THR A 130 -0.13 10.55 7.32
CA THR A 130 0.11 10.93 5.93
C THR A 130 0.92 9.83 5.27
N LEU A 131 0.44 9.33 4.12
CA LEU A 131 1.20 8.41 3.28
C LEU A 131 1.75 9.15 2.06
N GLN A 132 2.99 8.84 1.71
CA GLN A 132 3.69 9.40 0.55
C GLN A 132 4.09 8.29 -0.42
N ARG A 133 4.00 8.59 -1.72
CA ARG A 133 4.55 7.78 -2.82
C ARG A 133 5.29 8.70 -3.79
N ILE A 134 6.44 8.24 -4.26
CA ILE A 134 7.27 8.93 -5.23
C ILE A 134 7.40 8.02 -6.46
N ILE A 135 7.19 8.59 -7.65
CA ILE A 135 7.33 7.89 -8.93
C ILE A 135 8.23 8.73 -9.82
N GLU A 136 9.25 8.11 -10.39
CA GLU A 136 10.19 8.76 -11.29
C GLU A 136 10.06 8.18 -12.70
N VAL A 137 10.06 9.07 -13.70
CA VAL A 137 9.96 8.70 -15.11
C VAL A 137 10.92 9.57 -15.92
N GLY A 138 11.72 8.93 -16.79
CA GLY A 138 12.50 9.62 -17.80
C GLY A 138 11.68 9.91 -19.04
N ILE A 139 11.70 11.16 -19.51
CA ILE A 139 11.11 11.56 -20.79
C ILE A 139 12.18 12.18 -21.69
N ARG A 140 12.04 11.95 -22.99
CA ARG A 140 12.92 12.54 -24.00
C ARG A 140 12.21 13.70 -24.68
N ASP A 141 12.97 14.71 -25.06
CA ASP A 141 12.44 15.81 -25.84
C ASP A 141 11.92 15.32 -27.20
N ALA A 142 10.84 15.94 -27.67
CA ALA A 142 10.26 15.65 -28.98
C ALA A 142 11.00 16.52 -29.99
N ASN A 143 12.11 15.98 -30.49
CA ASN A 143 13.02 16.60 -31.47
C ASN A 143 12.30 17.36 -32.60
#